data_AF-A0A495Q9J5-F1
#
_entry.id   AF-A0A495Q9J5-F1
#
_cell.length_a   1.000
_cell.length_b   1.000
_cell.length_c   1.000
_cell.angle_alpha   90.00
_cell.angle_beta   90.00
_cell.angle_gamma   90.00
#
_symmetry.space_group_name_H-M   'P 1'
#
loop_
_entity.id
_entity.type
_entity.pdbx_description
1 polymer ?
#
loop_
_entity_poly.entity_id
_entity_poly.type
_entity_poly.pdbx_seq_one_letter_code
_entity_poly.pdbx_strand_id
1 'polypeptide(L)'
;MSAWNRRDIGRLRKQMVQQGRDSSEIASEIRMRARVSMLAAYRLAAGLSQPELVERFSEASPGVFMDQPLLSRLEAFPGPGGRAPLATQIITFATIFEVLPLRLLAPEALDHMEPQERDVLIRCSITSPPKTHADTGQFGLSVPPRQCPQVEARLERQVLMAARRAMRFGTDAESCNVGPEGIDQLRDDVARVASAYPQRPLPELLGELAELQEVTFGLLEGRQRPRHTAELYLLAGVLSGMLAKASHDLGDPHSALTQARTAFICADNIGHDGLKAWTAGLRSMISYWASRPNDAVRYAEQGAESAAAASGTASVWLPAQEARAWGLLGNAERCRAAIQRAKEAREAAGRDELDELGGIMTFPTPRQLYYAADASIWLPGAEEHAAQQAEAAIDAYQRAADVDQSFSDEAGARTDLALARAAQSDVEGAADALEDVLDLPVDQRIEGIVASVRRVHRILREPRLQGPAAMSLQQEIEAYTRTPAAAALPPGR
;
A
#
# COMPACT_ATOMS: atom_id res chain seq x y z
N MET A 1 -5.30 -44.87 -20.22
CA MET A 1 -5.31 -45.27 -18.80
C MET A 1 -6.69 -45.84 -18.50
N SER A 2 -6.76 -47.07 -17.97
CA SER A 2 -8.03 -47.75 -17.65
C SER A 2 -8.87 -46.91 -16.67
N ALA A 3 -10.17 -46.77 -16.94
CA ALA A 3 -11.09 -46.11 -16.01
C ALA A 3 -11.16 -46.92 -14.71
N TRP A 4 -10.99 -46.24 -13.57
CA TRP A 4 -11.06 -46.88 -12.25
C TRP A 4 -12.45 -47.47 -12.02
N ASN A 5 -12.53 -48.75 -11.69
CA ASN A 5 -13.80 -49.40 -11.41
C ASN A 5 -14.17 -49.30 -9.91
N ARG A 6 -15.39 -49.71 -9.54
CA ARG A 6 -15.90 -49.64 -8.16
C ARG A 6 -15.01 -50.36 -7.13
N ARG A 7 -14.31 -51.43 -7.51
CA ARG A 7 -13.42 -52.18 -6.62
C ARG A 7 -12.13 -51.41 -6.35
N ASP A 8 -11.60 -50.69 -7.34
CA ASP A 8 -10.40 -49.87 -7.21
C ASP A 8 -10.66 -48.68 -6.27
N ILE A 9 -11.81 -48.02 -6.41
CA ILE A 9 -12.26 -46.92 -5.55
C ILE A 9 -12.45 -47.42 -4.10
N GLY A 10 -13.08 -48.59 -3.92
CA GLY A 10 -13.25 -49.19 -2.60
C GLY A 10 -11.94 -49.54 -1.91
N ARG A 11 -10.92 -49.99 -2.67
CA ARG A 11 -9.57 -50.28 -2.15
C ARG A 11 -8.86 -49.00 -1.72
N LEU A 12 -8.88 -47.96 -2.56
CA LEU A 12 -8.27 -46.66 -2.27
C LEU A 12 -8.88 -46.02 -1.02
N ARG A 13 -10.20 -46.01 -0.91
CA ARG A 13 -10.91 -45.52 0.28
C ARG A 13 -10.45 -46.21 1.55
N LYS A 14 -10.43 -47.56 1.55
CA LYS A 14 -9.98 -48.34 2.72
C LYS A 14 -8.53 -48.03 3.09
N GLN A 15 -7.64 -47.93 2.10
CA GLN A 15 -6.24 -47.59 2.31
C GLN A 15 -6.09 -46.20 2.95
N MET A 16 -6.78 -45.19 2.44
CA MET A 16 -6.67 -43.81 2.95
C MET A 16 -7.30 -43.65 4.34
N VAL A 17 -8.40 -44.37 4.64
CA VAL A 17 -8.98 -44.43 5.99
C VAL A 17 -7.99 -45.06 6.98
N GLN A 18 -7.28 -46.13 6.59
CA GLN A 18 -6.23 -46.74 7.42
C GLN A 18 -5.03 -45.81 7.66
N GLN A 19 -4.77 -44.89 6.74
CA GLN A 19 -3.75 -43.85 6.87
C GLN A 19 -4.20 -42.65 7.72
N GLY A 20 -5.43 -42.65 8.25
CA GLY A 20 -5.97 -41.55 9.05
C GLY A 20 -6.33 -40.31 8.24
N ARG A 21 -6.48 -40.44 6.91
CA ARG A 21 -6.89 -39.33 6.04
C ARG A 21 -8.35 -38.95 6.29
N ASP A 22 -8.64 -37.66 6.20
CA ASP A 22 -10.01 -37.16 6.36
C ASP A 22 -10.87 -37.37 5.09
N SER A 23 -12.19 -37.19 5.23
CA SER A 23 -13.16 -37.40 4.15
C SER A 23 -12.90 -36.48 2.94
N SER A 24 -12.34 -35.29 3.14
CA SER A 24 -12.04 -34.31 2.10
C SER A 24 -10.78 -34.68 1.30
N GLU A 25 -9.76 -35.21 1.98
CA GLU A 25 -8.56 -35.77 1.34
C GLU A 25 -8.93 -37.01 0.50
N ILE A 26 -9.78 -37.89 1.03
CA ILE A 26 -10.25 -39.09 0.32
C ILE A 26 -11.08 -38.70 -0.91
N ALA A 27 -12.01 -37.74 -0.78
CA ALA A 27 -12.82 -37.26 -1.90
C ALA A 27 -11.96 -36.61 -3.00
N SER A 28 -10.96 -35.79 -2.62
CA SER A 28 -10.04 -35.17 -3.57
C SER A 28 -9.28 -36.20 -4.41
N GLU A 29 -8.77 -37.25 -3.76
CA GLU A 29 -8.02 -38.32 -4.43
C GLU A 29 -8.93 -39.17 -5.33
N ILE A 30 -10.15 -39.50 -4.88
CA ILE A 30 -11.14 -40.23 -5.68
C ILE A 30 -11.52 -39.41 -6.92
N ARG A 31 -11.76 -38.10 -6.78
CA ARG A 31 -12.06 -37.22 -7.92
C ARG A 31 -10.94 -37.27 -8.96
N MET A 32 -9.68 -37.14 -8.54
CA MET A 32 -8.54 -37.13 -9.45
C MET A 32 -8.40 -38.44 -10.23
N ARG A 33 -8.53 -39.58 -9.54
CA ARG A 33 -8.28 -40.90 -10.14
C ARG A 33 -9.46 -41.47 -10.93
N ALA A 34 -10.69 -41.23 -10.46
CA ALA A 34 -11.91 -41.71 -11.10
C ALA A 34 -12.54 -40.70 -12.07
N ARG A 35 -12.04 -39.46 -12.12
CA ARG A 35 -12.55 -38.37 -12.97
C ARG A 35 -14.06 -38.14 -12.82
N VAL A 36 -14.53 -38.10 -11.58
CA VAL A 36 -15.93 -37.86 -11.21
C VAL A 36 -16.11 -36.45 -10.64
N SER A 37 -17.35 -35.95 -10.55
CA SER A 37 -17.64 -34.68 -9.89
C SER A 37 -17.29 -34.70 -8.39
N MET A 38 -17.16 -33.52 -7.78
CA MET A 38 -16.92 -33.39 -6.35
C MET A 38 -18.04 -34.06 -5.52
N LEU A 39 -19.30 -33.87 -5.90
CA LEU A 39 -20.45 -34.52 -5.25
C LEU A 39 -20.36 -36.06 -5.30
N ALA A 40 -20.06 -36.62 -6.46
CA ALA A 40 -19.88 -38.06 -6.61
C ALA A 40 -18.66 -38.57 -5.81
N ALA A 41 -17.59 -37.79 -5.76
CA ALA A 41 -16.39 -38.14 -5.02
C ALA A 41 -16.64 -38.18 -3.50
N TYR A 42 -17.39 -37.23 -2.95
CA TYR A 42 -17.79 -37.24 -1.53
C TYR A 42 -18.72 -38.41 -1.20
N ARG A 43 -19.67 -38.75 -2.08
CA ARG A 43 -20.49 -39.97 -1.90
C ARG A 43 -19.62 -41.23 -1.85
N LEU A 44 -18.68 -41.36 -2.78
CA LEU A 44 -17.77 -42.51 -2.84
C LEU A 44 -16.79 -42.54 -1.65
N ALA A 45 -16.33 -41.39 -1.17
CA ALA A 45 -15.51 -41.27 0.04
C ALA A 45 -16.28 -41.69 1.30
N ALA A 46 -17.57 -41.33 1.40
CA ALA A 46 -18.47 -41.81 2.44
C ALA A 46 -18.79 -43.32 2.30
N GLY A 47 -18.47 -43.93 1.14
CA GLY A 47 -18.76 -45.34 0.85
C GLY A 47 -20.22 -45.62 0.57
N LEU A 48 -20.99 -44.60 0.19
CA LEU A 48 -22.42 -44.71 -0.05
C LEU A 48 -22.69 -45.09 -1.51
N SER A 49 -23.66 -45.99 -1.69
CA SER A 49 -24.34 -46.16 -2.96
C SER A 49 -25.28 -44.98 -3.23
N GLN A 50 -25.69 -44.79 -4.49
CA GLN A 50 -26.69 -43.78 -4.83
C GLN A 50 -28.03 -44.00 -4.09
N PRO A 51 -28.58 -45.22 -3.99
CA PRO A 51 -29.77 -45.48 -3.18
C PRO A 51 -29.63 -45.02 -1.72
N GLU A 52 -28.53 -45.35 -1.05
CA GLU A 52 -28.29 -44.98 0.36
C GLU A 52 -28.17 -43.45 0.52
N LEU A 53 -27.57 -42.75 -0.46
CA LEU A 53 -27.51 -41.29 -0.40
C LEU A 53 -28.89 -40.66 -0.61
N VAL A 54 -29.73 -41.21 -1.50
CA VAL A 54 -31.09 -40.74 -1.73
C VAL A 54 -31.96 -40.94 -0.48
N GLU A 55 -31.82 -42.07 0.21
CA GLU A 55 -32.51 -42.35 1.47
C GLU A 55 -32.11 -41.33 2.54
N ARG A 56 -30.81 -41.13 2.77
CA ARG A 56 -30.30 -40.12 3.72
C ARG A 56 -30.70 -38.70 3.35
N PHE A 57 -30.80 -38.39 2.06
CA PHE A 57 -31.27 -37.10 1.59
C PHE A 57 -32.75 -36.88 1.91
N SER A 58 -33.57 -37.92 1.72
CA SER A 58 -34.99 -37.88 2.01
C SER A 58 -35.25 -37.75 3.51
N GLU A 59 -34.44 -38.39 4.35
CA GLU A 59 -34.45 -38.24 5.81
C GLU A 59 -34.02 -36.84 6.26
N ALA A 60 -32.98 -36.28 5.64
CA ALA A 60 -32.42 -34.98 6.01
C ALA A 60 -33.30 -33.80 5.56
N SER A 61 -34.12 -33.97 4.51
CA SER A 61 -34.93 -32.91 3.93
C SER A 61 -36.29 -33.43 3.43
N PRO A 62 -37.20 -33.81 4.35
CA PRO A 62 -38.55 -34.28 4.00
C PRO A 62 -39.34 -33.13 3.35
N GLY A 63 -39.43 -33.14 2.03
CA GLY A 63 -40.07 -32.09 1.22
C GLY A 63 -39.32 -31.73 -0.06
N VAL A 64 -38.05 -32.12 -0.18
CA VAL A 64 -37.28 -31.96 -1.43
C VAL A 64 -37.21 -33.32 -2.13
N PHE A 65 -37.82 -33.41 -3.31
CA PHE A 65 -37.79 -34.64 -4.10
C PHE A 65 -36.37 -34.98 -4.53
N MET A 66 -35.95 -36.22 -4.24
CA MET A 66 -34.68 -36.78 -4.68
C MET A 66 -34.89 -38.25 -5.05
N ASP A 67 -34.49 -38.62 -6.26
CA ASP A 67 -34.46 -40.00 -6.73
C ASP A 67 -33.09 -40.31 -7.34
N GLN A 68 -32.81 -41.59 -7.62
CA GLN A 68 -31.52 -42.01 -8.17
C GLN A 68 -31.23 -41.39 -9.55
N PRO A 69 -32.20 -41.31 -10.50
CA PRO A 69 -31.99 -40.64 -11.78
C PRO A 69 -31.65 -39.15 -11.66
N LEU A 70 -32.27 -38.42 -10.73
CA LEU A 70 -31.94 -37.03 -10.45
C LEU A 70 -30.54 -36.94 -9.85
N LEU A 71 -30.23 -37.71 -8.82
CA LEU A 71 -28.90 -37.74 -8.22
C LEU A 71 -27.80 -38.04 -9.25
N SER A 72 -28.02 -38.99 -10.16
CA SER A 72 -27.07 -39.29 -11.22
C SER A 72 -26.82 -38.12 -12.18
N ARG A 73 -27.83 -37.29 -12.46
CA ARG A 73 -27.68 -36.08 -13.28
C ARG A 73 -27.00 -34.95 -12.50
N LEU A 74 -27.25 -34.83 -11.19
CA LEU A 74 -26.53 -33.87 -10.34
C LEU A 74 -25.03 -34.25 -10.25
N GLU A 75 -24.72 -35.54 -10.13
CA GLU A 75 -23.35 -36.04 -10.10
C GLU A 75 -22.61 -35.91 -11.44
N ALA A 76 -23.32 -35.73 -12.54
CA ALA A 76 -22.73 -35.51 -13.87
C ALA A 76 -22.44 -34.02 -14.17
N PHE A 77 -22.95 -33.08 -13.38
CA PHE A 77 -22.73 -31.64 -13.57
C PHE A 77 -21.29 -31.22 -13.22
N PRO A 78 -20.62 -30.33 -13.99
CA PRO A 78 -21.10 -29.57 -15.16
C PRO A 78 -20.90 -30.28 -16.52
N GLY A 79 -20.58 -31.57 -16.51
CA GLY A 79 -20.33 -32.36 -17.71
C GLY A 79 -21.59 -32.72 -18.53
N PRO A 80 -21.40 -33.39 -19.69
CA PRO A 80 -22.49 -33.74 -20.59
C PRO A 80 -23.57 -34.62 -19.93
N GLY A 81 -24.84 -34.23 -20.06
CA GLY A 81 -25.97 -34.91 -19.41
C GLY A 81 -26.17 -34.55 -17.94
N GLY A 82 -25.35 -33.65 -17.39
CA GLY A 82 -25.49 -33.13 -16.04
C GLY A 82 -26.64 -32.12 -15.89
N ARG A 83 -27.20 -32.03 -14.69
CA ARG A 83 -28.19 -31.02 -14.30
C ARG A 83 -27.61 -30.14 -13.21
N ALA A 84 -27.69 -28.82 -13.39
CA ALA A 84 -27.29 -27.87 -12.35
C ALA A 84 -28.08 -28.12 -11.05
N PRO A 85 -27.42 -28.29 -9.90
CA PRO A 85 -28.08 -28.52 -8.63
C PRO A 85 -28.65 -27.21 -8.07
N LEU A 86 -29.74 -27.31 -7.32
CA LEU A 86 -30.23 -26.19 -6.51
C LEU A 86 -29.36 -26.03 -5.26
N ALA A 87 -29.25 -24.81 -4.73
CA ALA A 87 -28.50 -24.52 -3.52
C ALA A 87 -29.00 -25.35 -2.34
N THR A 88 -30.33 -25.52 -2.22
CA THR A 88 -30.95 -26.36 -1.20
C THR A 88 -30.48 -27.82 -1.27
N GLN A 89 -30.32 -28.38 -2.47
CA GLN A 89 -29.83 -29.74 -2.66
C GLN A 89 -28.36 -29.86 -2.23
N ILE A 90 -27.51 -28.90 -2.62
CA ILE A 90 -26.10 -28.89 -2.22
C ILE A 90 -25.95 -28.70 -0.70
N ILE A 91 -26.73 -27.83 -0.08
CA ILE A 91 -26.73 -27.62 1.38
C ILE A 91 -27.14 -28.91 2.12
N THR A 92 -28.15 -29.62 1.63
CA THR A 92 -28.57 -30.90 2.22
C THR A 92 -27.49 -31.97 2.06
N PHE A 93 -26.88 -32.12 0.88
CA PHE A 93 -25.74 -33.04 0.71
C PHE A 93 -24.55 -32.66 1.59
N ALA A 94 -24.26 -31.37 1.73
CA ALA A 94 -23.17 -30.87 2.56
C ALA A 94 -23.40 -31.21 4.04
N THR A 95 -24.65 -31.15 4.49
CA THR A 95 -25.07 -31.59 5.83
C THR A 95 -24.85 -33.10 6.01
N ILE A 96 -25.22 -33.92 5.03
CA ILE A 96 -25.03 -35.40 5.08
C ILE A 96 -23.55 -35.78 5.11
N PHE A 97 -22.70 -35.04 4.41
CA PHE A 97 -21.26 -35.29 4.35
C PHE A 97 -20.46 -34.55 5.43
N GLU A 98 -21.12 -33.73 6.25
CA GLU A 98 -20.50 -32.86 7.27
C GLU A 98 -19.39 -31.95 6.71
N VAL A 99 -19.63 -31.35 5.53
CA VAL A 99 -18.70 -30.42 4.86
C VAL A 99 -19.39 -29.10 4.49
N LEU A 100 -18.60 -28.10 4.09
CA LEU A 100 -19.14 -26.84 3.56
C LEU A 100 -19.78 -27.04 2.18
N PRO A 101 -20.89 -26.35 1.84
CA PRO A 101 -21.57 -26.48 0.55
C PRO A 101 -20.64 -26.32 -0.67
N LEU A 102 -19.76 -25.31 -0.66
CA LEU A 102 -18.81 -25.10 -1.76
C LEU A 102 -17.78 -26.22 -1.93
N ARG A 103 -17.57 -27.10 -0.94
CA ARG A 103 -16.68 -28.27 -1.10
C ARG A 103 -17.27 -29.34 -2.02
N LEU A 104 -18.58 -29.35 -2.25
CA LEU A 104 -19.24 -30.33 -3.14
C LEU A 104 -19.23 -29.91 -4.61
N LEU A 105 -18.69 -28.74 -4.92
CA LEU A 105 -18.65 -28.17 -6.27
C LEU A 105 -17.20 -27.82 -6.65
N ALA A 106 -16.84 -28.04 -7.91
CA ALA A 106 -15.60 -27.50 -8.45
C ALA A 106 -15.82 -26.02 -8.84
N PRO A 107 -14.76 -25.17 -8.90
CA PRO A 107 -14.89 -23.78 -9.32
C PRO A 107 -15.62 -23.64 -10.67
N GLU A 108 -15.29 -24.50 -11.63
CA GLU A 108 -15.93 -24.50 -12.94
C GLU A 108 -17.42 -24.86 -12.84
N ALA A 109 -17.81 -25.72 -11.90
CA ALA A 109 -19.21 -26.06 -11.70
C ALA A 109 -20.00 -24.86 -11.15
N LEU A 110 -19.40 -24.08 -10.26
CA LEU A 110 -20.01 -22.89 -9.66
C LEU A 110 -20.30 -21.81 -10.72
N ASP A 111 -19.39 -21.63 -11.69
CA ASP A 111 -19.52 -20.67 -12.79
C ASP A 111 -20.67 -21.00 -13.76
N HIS A 112 -21.09 -22.26 -13.83
CA HIS A 112 -22.19 -22.73 -14.67
C HIS A 112 -23.53 -22.81 -13.94
N MET A 113 -23.60 -22.38 -12.66
CA MET A 113 -24.85 -22.28 -11.90
C MET A 113 -25.56 -20.95 -12.14
N GLU A 114 -26.88 -20.95 -12.00
CA GLU A 114 -27.69 -19.73 -11.96
C GLU A 114 -27.18 -18.77 -10.87
N PRO A 115 -27.08 -17.44 -11.14
CA PRO A 115 -26.49 -16.48 -10.21
C PRO A 115 -27.15 -16.48 -8.81
N GLN A 116 -28.47 -16.67 -8.74
CA GLN A 116 -29.20 -16.69 -7.47
C GLN A 116 -28.81 -17.90 -6.60
N GLU A 117 -28.66 -19.08 -7.21
CA GLU A 117 -28.26 -20.30 -6.50
C GLU A 117 -26.79 -20.24 -6.08
N ARG A 118 -25.93 -19.69 -6.96
CA ARG A 118 -24.52 -19.44 -6.67
C ARG A 118 -24.34 -18.54 -5.46
N ASP A 119 -25.05 -17.41 -5.43
CA ASP A 119 -24.96 -16.42 -4.37
C ASP A 119 -25.37 -17.01 -3.02
N VAL A 120 -26.42 -17.83 -2.98
CA VAL A 120 -26.86 -18.52 -1.76
C VAL A 120 -25.75 -19.44 -1.26
N LEU A 121 -25.10 -20.22 -2.13
CA LEU A 121 -24.02 -21.13 -1.74
C LEU A 121 -22.76 -20.41 -1.27
N ILE A 122 -22.41 -19.27 -1.89
CA ILE A 122 -21.31 -18.41 -1.46
C ILE A 122 -21.63 -17.84 -0.07
N ARG A 123 -22.82 -17.26 0.12
CA ARG A 123 -23.24 -16.72 1.43
C ARG A 123 -23.28 -17.80 2.51
N CYS A 124 -23.86 -18.97 2.25
CA CYS A 124 -23.91 -20.09 3.20
C CYS A 124 -22.54 -20.73 3.49
N SER A 125 -21.52 -20.44 2.68
CA SER A 125 -20.14 -20.90 2.91
C SER A 125 -19.26 -19.82 3.56
N ILE A 126 -19.70 -18.56 3.54
CA ILE A 126 -19.10 -17.41 4.26
C ILE A 126 -19.76 -17.23 5.65
N THR A 127 -21.01 -17.67 5.84
CA THR A 127 -21.75 -17.64 7.10
C THR A 127 -22.15 -19.06 7.53
N SER A 128 -21.65 -19.54 8.68
CA SER A 128 -22.16 -20.80 9.27
C SER A 128 -23.60 -20.57 9.79
N PRO A 129 -24.57 -21.48 9.54
CA PRO A 129 -25.96 -21.23 9.97
C PRO A 129 -26.21 -21.64 11.44
N PRO A 130 -27.17 -20.98 12.11
CA PRO A 130 -27.61 -21.27 13.47
C PRO A 130 -28.71 -22.34 13.48
N LYS A 131 -28.98 -23.00 14.62
CA LYS A 131 -30.29 -23.64 14.86
C LYS A 131 -30.85 -23.37 16.25
N THR A 132 -32.17 -23.28 16.23
CA THR A 132 -33.09 -22.47 17.04
C THR A 132 -33.81 -23.31 18.09
N HIS A 133 -34.17 -22.69 19.22
CA HIS A 133 -35.09 -23.23 20.22
C HIS A 133 -36.54 -22.80 19.98
N ALA A 134 -37.44 -23.56 20.64
CA ALA A 134 -38.83 -23.31 21.07
C ALA A 134 -39.93 -23.96 20.21
N ASP A 135 -41.03 -24.50 20.73
CA ASP A 135 -41.43 -25.04 22.04
C ASP A 135 -42.84 -25.62 21.80
N THR A 136 -43.19 -26.76 22.41
CA THR A 136 -44.56 -27.13 22.85
C THR A 136 -44.55 -28.57 23.37
N GLY A 137 -44.69 -28.73 24.69
CA GLY A 137 -45.04 -30.02 25.30
C GLY A 137 -46.53 -30.32 25.18
N GLN A 138 -46.89 -31.62 25.16
CA GLN A 138 -47.58 -32.29 26.28
C GLN A 138 -47.75 -33.82 26.03
N PHE A 139 -47.24 -34.61 27.00
CA PHE A 139 -47.63 -35.96 27.50
C PHE A 139 -48.47 -36.93 26.63
N GLY A 140 -48.19 -38.24 26.53
CA GLY A 140 -47.19 -39.09 27.19
C GLY A 140 -47.38 -40.59 26.90
N LEU A 141 -46.35 -41.40 27.17
CA LEU A 141 -46.38 -42.72 27.86
C LEU A 141 -45.00 -43.43 27.76
N SER A 142 -44.52 -43.82 28.94
CA SER A 142 -43.28 -44.47 29.40
C SER A 142 -42.42 -45.36 28.47
N VAL A 143 -41.10 -45.09 28.46
CA VAL A 143 -39.97 -46.07 28.47
C VAL A 143 -38.78 -45.38 29.18
N PRO A 144 -37.99 -46.03 30.08
CA PRO A 144 -36.98 -45.32 30.89
C PRO A 144 -35.75 -44.91 30.03
N PRO A 145 -35.11 -43.75 30.28
CA PRO A 145 -33.97 -43.33 29.49
C PRO A 145 -32.69 -44.04 29.95
N ARG A 146 -32.03 -44.72 29.02
CA ARG A 146 -30.60 -45.02 29.12
C ARG A 146 -29.85 -43.69 29.04
N GLN A 147 -29.24 -43.25 30.14
CA GLN A 147 -28.21 -42.21 30.09
C GLN A 147 -27.09 -42.73 29.17
N CYS A 148 -26.79 -42.00 28.10
CA CYS A 148 -25.71 -42.30 27.17
C CYS A 148 -24.50 -41.41 27.51
N PRO A 149 -23.62 -41.79 28.45
CA PRO A 149 -22.47 -40.98 28.87
C PRO A 149 -21.50 -40.64 27.72
N GLN A 150 -21.60 -41.33 26.59
CA GLN A 150 -20.76 -41.10 25.40
C GLN A 150 -21.13 -39.84 24.59
N VAL A 151 -22.38 -39.38 24.65
CA VAL A 151 -22.85 -38.16 23.93
C VAL A 151 -22.50 -36.91 24.72
N GLU A 152 -22.73 -36.92 26.04
CA GLU A 152 -22.30 -35.86 26.97
C GLU A 152 -20.77 -35.69 26.94
N ALA A 153 -20.01 -36.78 27.05
CA ALA A 153 -18.55 -36.73 26.97
C ALA A 153 -18.03 -36.23 25.60
N ARG A 154 -18.76 -36.44 24.49
CA ARG A 154 -18.39 -35.94 23.15
C ARG A 154 -18.66 -34.44 23.02
N LEU A 155 -19.79 -33.96 23.54
CA LEU A 155 -20.15 -32.54 23.53
C LEU A 155 -19.25 -31.73 24.47
N GLU A 156 -19.00 -32.23 25.68
CA GLU A 156 -18.06 -31.65 26.64
C GLU A 156 -16.65 -31.55 26.05
N ARG A 157 -16.21 -32.59 25.32
CA ARG A 157 -14.91 -32.57 24.61
C ARG A 157 -14.88 -31.54 23.49
N GLN A 158 -15.96 -31.35 22.73
CA GLN A 158 -16.04 -30.33 21.68
C GLN A 158 -16.02 -28.91 22.24
N VAL A 159 -16.79 -28.65 23.30
CA VAL A 159 -16.80 -27.36 24.01
C VAL A 159 -15.42 -27.07 24.61
N LEU A 160 -14.79 -28.06 25.24
CA LEU A 160 -13.43 -27.94 25.78
C LEU A 160 -12.40 -27.65 24.69
N MET A 161 -12.50 -28.27 23.51
CA MET A 161 -11.58 -28.02 22.39
C MET A 161 -11.81 -26.65 21.74
N ALA A 162 -13.06 -26.18 21.66
CA ALA A 162 -13.40 -24.82 21.23
C ALA A 162 -12.89 -23.77 22.23
N ALA A 163 -13.10 -24.00 23.53
CA ALA A 163 -12.57 -23.16 24.60
C ALA A 163 -11.03 -23.15 24.59
N ARG A 164 -10.37 -24.28 24.38
CA ARG A 164 -8.90 -24.34 24.20
C ARG A 164 -8.43 -23.59 22.96
N ARG A 165 -9.19 -23.62 21.85
CA ARG A 165 -8.88 -22.84 20.65
C ARG A 165 -9.05 -21.34 20.91
N ALA A 166 -10.13 -20.94 21.58
CA ALA A 166 -10.36 -19.55 21.98
C ALA A 166 -9.29 -19.06 22.97
N MET A 167 -8.89 -19.88 23.95
CA MET A 167 -7.80 -19.56 24.88
C MET A 167 -6.45 -19.45 24.18
N ARG A 168 -6.12 -20.37 23.27
CA ARG A 168 -4.89 -20.27 22.46
C ARG A 168 -4.91 -19.01 21.59
N PHE A 169 -6.01 -18.76 20.89
CA PHE A 169 -6.16 -17.53 20.12
C PHE A 169 -6.05 -16.28 20.99
N GLY A 170 -6.67 -16.26 22.17
CA GLY A 170 -6.57 -15.15 23.13
C GLY A 170 -5.14 -14.94 23.61
N THR A 171 -4.45 -16.00 24.00
CA THR A 171 -3.03 -15.95 24.43
C THR A 171 -2.12 -15.48 23.29
N ASP A 172 -2.32 -16.01 22.08
CA ASP A 172 -1.57 -15.63 20.89
C ASP A 172 -1.89 -14.18 20.47
N ALA A 173 -3.14 -13.73 20.63
CA ALA A 173 -3.56 -12.35 20.33
C ALA A 173 -3.04 -11.33 21.37
N GLU A 174 -2.83 -11.76 22.61
CA GLU A 174 -2.16 -10.96 23.64
C GLU A 174 -0.65 -10.87 23.43
N SER A 175 -0.04 -11.87 22.77
CA SER A 175 1.38 -11.84 22.45
C SER A 175 1.68 -10.72 21.43
N CYS A 176 2.58 -9.81 21.79
CA CYS A 176 3.00 -8.68 20.96
C CYS A 176 4.53 -8.56 21.01
N ASN A 177 5.17 -8.34 19.87
CA ASN A 177 6.61 -8.07 19.81
C ASN A 177 6.96 -6.62 20.14
N VAL A 178 5.97 -5.73 20.27
CA VAL A 178 6.15 -4.32 20.63
C VAL A 178 5.01 -3.80 21.52
N GLY A 179 5.39 -3.09 22.58
CA GLY A 179 4.48 -2.39 23.50
C GLY A 179 4.30 -0.91 23.13
N PRO A 180 3.39 -0.19 23.81
CA PRO A 180 3.12 1.23 23.53
C PRO A 180 4.37 2.11 23.64
N GLU A 181 5.15 1.98 24.72
CA GLU A 181 6.40 2.73 24.91
C GLU A 181 7.42 2.53 23.78
N GLY A 182 7.47 1.33 23.19
CA GLY A 182 8.37 1.05 22.06
C GLY A 182 7.90 1.70 20.75
N ILE A 183 6.59 1.86 20.58
CA ILE A 183 6.01 2.60 19.47
C ILE A 183 6.24 4.10 19.65
N ASP A 184 6.02 4.62 20.86
CA ASP A 184 6.23 6.03 21.17
C ASP A 184 7.71 6.42 20.98
N GLN A 185 8.64 5.60 21.48
CA GLN A 185 10.08 5.79 21.24
C GLN A 185 10.42 5.79 19.74
N LEU A 186 9.88 4.84 18.96
CA LEU A 186 10.13 4.79 17.52
C LEU A 186 9.58 6.03 16.81
N ARG A 187 8.39 6.52 17.22
CA ARG A 187 7.79 7.75 16.70
C ARG A 187 8.68 8.96 17.01
N ASP A 188 9.18 9.07 18.23
CA ASP A 188 10.09 10.15 18.65
C ASP A 188 11.40 10.13 17.84
N ASP A 189 11.97 8.96 17.59
CA ASP A 189 13.16 8.80 16.75
C ASP A 189 12.89 9.19 15.30
N VAL A 190 11.75 8.77 14.73
CA VAL A 190 11.33 9.18 13.38
C VAL A 190 11.12 10.70 13.30
N ALA A 191 10.45 11.32 14.27
CA ALA A 191 10.23 12.76 14.31
C ALA A 191 11.55 13.55 14.42
N ARG A 192 12.50 13.05 15.23
CA ARG A 192 13.83 13.65 15.35
C ARG A 192 14.58 13.61 14.02
N VAL A 193 14.57 12.48 13.33
CA VAL A 193 15.26 12.35 12.03
C VAL A 193 14.55 13.17 10.94
N ALA A 194 13.22 13.20 10.93
CA ALA A 194 12.44 14.03 10.01
C ALA A 194 12.74 15.53 10.18
N SER A 195 12.87 15.98 11.43
CA SER A 195 13.25 17.35 11.79
C SER A 195 14.70 17.68 11.40
N ALA A 196 15.62 16.73 11.54
CA ALA A 196 17.02 16.91 11.20
C ALA A 196 17.28 16.92 9.68
N TYR A 197 16.46 16.22 8.88
CA TYR A 197 16.65 16.03 7.45
C TYR A 197 16.91 17.33 6.66
N PRO A 198 16.09 18.39 6.75
CA PRO A 198 16.31 19.62 5.98
C PRO A 198 17.51 20.45 6.44
N GLN A 199 18.04 20.17 7.64
CA GLN A 199 19.08 20.99 8.28
C GLN A 199 20.48 20.37 8.21
N ARG A 200 20.58 19.03 8.12
CA ARG A 200 21.86 18.31 8.22
C ARG A 200 22.24 17.62 6.90
N PRO A 201 23.54 17.45 6.61
CA PRO A 201 23.99 16.68 5.46
C PRO A 201 23.49 15.23 5.49
N LEU A 202 23.05 14.73 4.34
CA LEU A 202 22.51 13.37 4.21
C LEU A 202 23.44 12.25 4.72
N PRO A 203 24.78 12.30 4.52
CA PRO A 203 25.68 11.27 5.06
C PRO A 203 25.60 11.07 6.58
N GLU A 204 25.19 12.10 7.33
CA GLU A 204 25.04 12.01 8.78
C GLU A 204 23.76 11.28 9.22
N LEU A 205 22.76 11.18 8.34
CA LEU A 205 21.43 10.66 8.65
C LEU A 205 21.15 9.30 8.01
N LEU A 206 21.84 8.96 6.93
CA LEU A 206 21.51 7.81 6.09
C LEU A 206 21.57 6.47 6.84
N GLY A 207 22.58 6.28 7.69
CA GLY A 207 22.72 5.05 8.49
C GLY A 207 21.57 4.87 9.46
N GLU A 208 21.22 5.95 10.17
CA GLU A 208 20.13 5.96 11.13
C GLU A 208 18.76 5.77 10.47
N LEU A 209 18.51 6.42 9.33
CA LEU A 209 17.30 6.23 8.52
C LEU A 209 17.12 4.77 8.09
N ALA A 210 18.20 4.13 7.62
CA ALA A 210 18.17 2.74 7.20
C ALA A 210 17.92 1.79 8.38
N GLU A 211 18.58 2.02 9.52
CA GLU A 211 18.38 1.23 10.74
C GLU A 211 16.94 1.34 11.26
N LEU A 212 16.38 2.55 11.34
CA LEU A 212 15.00 2.76 11.76
C LEU A 212 14.00 2.08 10.80
N GLN A 213 14.24 2.12 9.49
CA GLN A 213 13.41 1.40 8.52
C GLN A 213 13.48 -0.12 8.74
N GLU A 214 14.69 -0.67 8.92
CA GLU A 214 14.90 -2.10 9.16
C GLU A 214 14.21 -2.55 10.46
N VAL A 215 14.38 -1.82 11.55
CA VAL A 215 13.71 -2.08 12.84
C VAL A 215 12.19 -2.04 12.65
N THR A 216 11.65 -1.02 11.97
CA THR A 216 10.21 -0.89 11.76
C THR A 216 9.65 -2.04 10.92
N PHE A 217 10.36 -2.45 9.86
CA PHE A 217 9.97 -3.60 9.05
C PHE A 217 10.04 -4.91 9.83
N GLY A 218 11.12 -5.14 10.59
CA GLY A 218 11.23 -6.31 11.46
C GLY A 218 10.14 -6.36 12.54
N LEU A 219 9.72 -5.20 13.06
CA LEU A 219 8.56 -5.10 13.94
C LEU A 219 7.28 -5.51 13.22
N LEU A 220 7.03 -5.03 12.00
CA LEU A 220 5.86 -5.39 11.16
C LEU A 220 5.82 -6.88 10.79
N GLU A 221 6.97 -7.53 10.59
CA GLU A 221 7.05 -8.97 10.29
C GLU A 221 6.64 -9.87 11.48
N GLY A 222 6.66 -9.32 12.70
CA GLY A 222 6.20 -10.01 13.89
C GLY A 222 4.68 -9.90 14.13
N ARG A 223 4.27 -9.92 15.40
CA ARG A 223 2.87 -9.80 15.80
C ARG A 223 2.67 -8.57 16.65
N GLN A 224 1.75 -7.70 16.24
CA GLN A 224 1.37 -6.50 16.99
C GLN A 224 -0.14 -6.44 17.22
N ARG A 225 -0.56 -5.55 18.13
CA ARG A 225 -1.97 -5.16 18.24
C ARG A 225 -2.37 -4.40 16.98
N PRO A 226 -3.61 -4.53 16.48
CA PRO A 226 -4.05 -3.85 15.25
C PRO A 226 -3.75 -2.34 15.22
N ARG A 227 -3.95 -1.64 16.34
CA ARG A 227 -3.62 -0.21 16.47
C ARG A 227 -2.12 0.08 16.30
N HIS A 228 -1.24 -0.79 16.81
CA HIS A 228 0.21 -0.63 16.67
C HIS A 228 0.66 -1.02 15.26
N THR A 229 -0.01 -1.98 14.61
CA THR A 229 0.25 -2.30 13.20
C THR A 229 -0.03 -1.09 12.31
N ALA A 230 -1.15 -0.38 12.53
CA ALA A 230 -1.45 0.83 11.77
C ALA A 230 -0.38 1.92 11.98
N GLU A 231 0.05 2.14 13.22
CA GLU A 231 1.11 3.08 13.55
C GLU A 231 2.46 2.71 12.92
N LEU A 232 2.83 1.43 12.97
CA LEU A 232 4.06 0.95 12.32
C LEU A 232 4.00 1.12 10.81
N TYR A 233 2.84 0.95 10.17
CA TYR A 233 2.69 1.25 8.74
C TYR A 233 2.84 2.75 8.46
N LEU A 234 2.33 3.64 9.32
CA LEU A 234 2.56 5.09 9.19
C LEU A 234 4.06 5.39 9.22
N LEU A 235 4.77 4.94 10.27
CA LEU A 235 6.20 5.17 10.46
C LEU A 235 7.05 4.51 9.35
N ALA A 236 6.71 3.28 8.96
CA ALA A 236 7.33 2.59 7.83
C ALA A 236 7.18 3.38 6.52
N GLY A 237 6.00 3.96 6.29
CA GLY A 237 5.74 4.77 5.11
C GLY A 237 6.55 6.08 5.11
N VAL A 238 6.61 6.75 6.25
CA VAL A 238 7.42 7.96 6.44
C VAL A 238 8.92 7.68 6.23
N LEU A 239 9.46 6.65 6.89
CA LEU A 239 10.86 6.23 6.74
C LEU A 239 11.20 5.86 5.29
N SER A 240 10.32 5.09 4.64
CA SER A 240 10.49 4.74 3.22
C SER A 240 10.46 5.97 2.33
N GLY A 241 9.61 6.96 2.60
CA GLY A 241 9.61 8.21 1.84
C GLY A 241 10.83 9.10 2.09
N MET A 242 11.35 9.15 3.32
CA MET A 242 12.61 9.84 3.61
C MET A 242 13.79 9.16 2.90
N LEU A 243 13.82 7.83 2.85
CA LEU A 243 14.82 7.09 2.05
C LEU A 243 14.62 7.26 0.55
N ALA A 244 13.38 7.50 0.08
CA ALA A 244 13.12 7.90 -1.30
C ALA A 244 13.73 9.27 -1.61
N LYS A 245 13.56 10.25 -0.72
CA LYS A 245 14.20 11.56 -0.82
C LYS A 245 15.72 11.43 -0.75
N ALA A 246 16.26 10.60 0.14
CA ALA A 246 17.70 10.35 0.22
C ALA A 246 18.27 9.77 -1.07
N SER A 247 17.60 8.75 -1.64
CA SER A 247 17.99 8.17 -2.92
C SER A 247 17.95 9.19 -4.06
N HIS A 248 16.96 10.09 -4.04
CA HIS A 248 16.89 11.21 -4.98
C HIS A 248 18.05 12.20 -4.81
N ASP A 249 18.36 12.58 -3.58
CA ASP A 249 19.45 13.50 -3.24
C ASP A 249 20.83 12.93 -3.63
N LEU A 250 20.95 11.61 -3.71
CA LEU A 250 22.13 10.89 -4.21
C LEU A 250 22.13 10.64 -5.73
N GLY A 251 21.10 11.09 -6.46
CA GLY A 251 21.00 10.94 -7.91
C GLY A 251 20.61 9.54 -8.38
N ASP A 252 19.99 8.72 -7.53
CA ASP A 252 19.42 7.41 -7.89
C ASP A 252 17.88 7.46 -7.95
N PRO A 253 17.30 7.89 -9.09
CA PRO A 253 15.84 7.94 -9.25
C PRO A 253 15.18 6.56 -9.27
N HIS A 254 15.93 5.48 -9.54
CA HIS A 254 15.35 4.14 -9.56
C HIS A 254 15.07 3.66 -8.13
N SER A 255 16.07 3.71 -7.26
CA SER A 255 15.91 3.38 -5.84
C SER A 255 14.92 4.34 -5.17
N ALA A 256 14.95 5.63 -5.52
CA ALA A 256 13.99 6.62 -5.02
C ALA A 256 12.54 6.23 -5.34
N LEU A 257 12.24 5.84 -6.58
CA LEU A 257 10.89 5.42 -6.95
C LEU A 257 10.47 4.09 -6.31
N THR A 258 11.41 3.18 -6.05
CA THR A 258 11.13 1.94 -5.31
C THR A 258 10.71 2.25 -3.87
N GLN A 259 11.50 3.07 -3.16
CA GLN A 259 11.21 3.50 -1.81
C GLN A 259 9.89 4.29 -1.72
N ALA A 260 9.63 5.19 -2.67
CA ALA A 260 8.38 5.95 -2.72
C ALA A 260 7.14 5.07 -2.98
N ARG A 261 7.28 3.96 -3.72
CA ARG A 261 6.19 2.98 -3.90
C ARG A 261 5.94 2.18 -2.63
N THR A 262 6.98 1.77 -1.92
CA THR A 262 6.86 1.13 -0.60
C THR A 262 6.14 2.06 0.37
N ALA A 263 6.52 3.33 0.41
CA ALA A 263 5.85 4.34 1.22
C ALA A 263 4.34 4.44 0.90
N PHE A 264 3.99 4.46 -0.39
CA PHE A 264 2.58 4.47 -0.80
C PHE A 264 1.83 3.20 -0.37
N ILE A 265 2.44 2.01 -0.50
CA ILE A 265 1.83 0.74 -0.05
C ILE A 265 1.55 0.79 1.46
N CYS A 266 2.48 1.31 2.25
CA CYS A 266 2.29 1.50 3.68
C CYS A 266 1.10 2.45 3.96
N ALA A 267 1.05 3.60 3.27
CA ALA A 267 -0.04 4.56 3.38
C ALA A 267 -1.40 3.98 2.99
N ASP A 268 -1.44 3.14 1.95
CA ASP A 268 -2.65 2.51 1.44
C ASP A 268 -3.21 1.45 2.38
N ASN A 269 -2.34 0.64 3.00
CA ASN A 269 -2.76 -0.36 3.99
C ASN A 269 -3.48 0.25 5.19
N ILE A 270 -3.19 1.50 5.54
CA ILE A 270 -3.84 2.20 6.67
C ILE A 270 -4.86 3.25 6.23
N GLY A 271 -5.04 3.47 4.92
CA GLY A 271 -5.96 4.47 4.40
C GLY A 271 -5.60 5.91 4.78
N HIS A 272 -4.32 6.25 4.96
CA HIS A 272 -3.91 7.58 5.43
C HIS A 272 -3.74 8.56 4.25
N ASP A 273 -4.69 9.47 4.07
CA ASP A 273 -4.74 10.37 2.91
C ASP A 273 -3.57 11.37 2.84
N GLY A 274 -3.16 11.96 3.98
CA GLY A 274 -1.98 12.84 4.03
C GLY A 274 -0.71 12.16 3.50
N LEU A 275 -0.45 10.93 3.93
CA LEU A 275 0.71 10.16 3.46
C LEU A 275 0.57 9.69 2.01
N LYS A 276 -0.64 9.36 1.54
CA LYS A 276 -0.88 9.09 0.11
C LYS A 276 -0.59 10.32 -0.76
N ALA A 277 -1.06 11.49 -0.35
CA ALA A 277 -0.80 12.75 -1.04
C ALA A 277 0.70 13.08 -1.05
N TRP A 278 1.37 12.93 0.10
CA TRP A 278 2.81 13.17 0.20
C TRP A 278 3.63 12.18 -0.65
N THR A 279 3.31 10.89 -0.65
CA THR A 279 4.01 9.90 -1.50
C THR A 279 3.77 10.11 -3.00
N ALA A 280 2.58 10.58 -3.39
CA ALA A 280 2.33 11.06 -4.76
C ALA A 280 3.20 12.27 -5.12
N GLY A 281 3.34 13.23 -4.18
CA GLY A 281 4.23 14.38 -4.28
C GLY A 281 5.70 13.98 -4.46
N LEU A 282 6.19 13.01 -3.68
CA LEU A 282 7.54 12.46 -3.81
C LEU A 282 7.77 11.86 -5.19
N ARG A 283 6.86 11.01 -5.67
CA ARG A 283 6.98 10.39 -7.00
C ARG A 283 6.98 11.45 -8.11
N SER A 284 6.14 12.48 -7.95
CA SER A 284 6.12 13.62 -8.86
C SER A 284 7.45 14.38 -8.88
N MET A 285 7.97 14.73 -7.70
CA MET A 285 9.25 15.42 -7.52
C MET A 285 10.44 14.62 -8.08
N ILE A 286 10.52 13.33 -7.78
CA ILE A 286 11.57 12.45 -8.33
C ILE A 286 11.52 12.43 -9.86
N SER A 287 10.31 12.36 -10.43
CA SER A 287 10.12 12.32 -11.89
C SER A 287 10.41 13.67 -12.55
N TYR A 288 10.08 14.78 -11.87
CA TYR A 288 10.40 16.15 -12.30
C TYR A 288 11.91 16.32 -12.46
N TRP A 289 12.69 15.95 -11.45
CA TRP A 289 14.15 16.05 -11.50
C TRP A 289 14.80 15.03 -12.43
N ALA A 290 14.19 13.85 -12.61
CA ALA A 290 14.62 12.86 -13.60
C ALA A 290 14.30 13.25 -15.06
N SER A 291 13.91 14.50 -15.32
CA SER A 291 13.54 15.02 -16.64
C SER A 291 12.36 14.28 -17.29
N ARG A 292 11.39 13.84 -16.48
CA ARG A 292 10.15 13.17 -16.91
C ARG A 292 8.92 13.97 -16.47
N PRO A 293 8.71 15.19 -17.00
CA PRO A 293 7.67 16.08 -16.51
C PRO A 293 6.24 15.55 -16.73
N ASN A 294 6.00 14.76 -17.79
CA ASN A 294 4.70 14.10 -17.98
C ASN A 294 4.41 13.06 -16.88
N ASP A 295 5.41 12.29 -16.46
CA ASP A 295 5.26 11.37 -15.33
C ASP A 295 5.07 12.15 -14.02
N ALA A 296 5.74 13.29 -13.87
CA ALA A 296 5.59 14.15 -12.70
C ALA A 296 4.16 14.65 -12.55
N VAL A 297 3.55 15.18 -13.62
CA VAL A 297 2.13 15.56 -13.65
C VAL A 297 1.25 14.35 -13.32
N ARG A 298 1.45 13.22 -14.00
CA ARG A 298 0.64 12.01 -13.81
C ARG A 298 0.66 11.54 -12.35
N TYR A 299 1.81 11.58 -11.68
CA TYR A 299 1.88 11.22 -10.27
C TYR A 299 1.21 12.24 -9.35
N ALA A 300 1.30 13.53 -9.65
CA ALA A 300 0.58 14.55 -8.90
C ALA A 300 -0.95 14.39 -9.04
N GLU A 301 -1.44 14.18 -10.26
CA GLU A 301 -2.87 13.93 -10.53
C GLU A 301 -3.37 12.67 -9.81
N GLN A 302 -2.57 11.61 -9.72
CA GLN A 302 -2.92 10.39 -8.99
C GLN A 302 -3.13 10.60 -7.48
N GLY A 303 -2.50 11.62 -6.89
CA GLY A 303 -2.67 11.94 -5.47
C GLY A 303 -3.74 13.00 -5.18
N ALA A 304 -4.40 13.55 -6.20
CA ALA A 304 -5.26 14.71 -6.05
C ALA A 304 -6.47 14.43 -5.13
N GLU A 305 -7.07 13.25 -5.22
CA GLU A 305 -8.19 12.85 -4.34
C GLU A 305 -7.76 12.77 -2.88
N SER A 306 -6.62 12.11 -2.59
CA SER A 306 -6.09 12.05 -1.22
C SER A 306 -5.63 13.41 -0.72
N ALA A 307 -5.09 14.28 -1.57
CA ALA A 307 -4.73 15.64 -1.16
C ALA A 307 -5.96 16.48 -0.79
N ALA A 308 -7.08 16.31 -1.49
CA ALA A 308 -8.34 16.97 -1.16
C ALA A 308 -8.97 16.44 0.15
N ALA A 309 -8.68 15.20 0.52
CA ALA A 309 -9.14 14.58 1.77
C ALA A 309 -8.21 14.83 2.96
N ALA A 310 -6.93 15.16 2.70
CA ALA A 310 -5.94 15.40 3.73
C ALA A 310 -6.14 16.74 4.45
N SER A 311 -5.98 16.74 5.78
CA SER A 311 -6.04 17.95 6.60
C SER A 311 -4.70 18.67 6.73
N GLY A 312 -3.58 17.95 6.63
CA GLY A 312 -2.24 18.50 6.86
C GLY A 312 -1.60 19.17 5.65
N THR A 313 -0.35 19.61 5.81
CA THR A 313 0.34 20.43 4.79
C THR A 313 0.74 19.67 3.52
N ALA A 314 0.63 18.33 3.50
CA ALA A 314 0.73 17.53 2.29
C ALA A 314 -0.32 17.90 1.22
N SER A 315 -1.51 18.35 1.65
CA SER A 315 -2.56 18.89 0.76
C SER A 315 -2.12 20.14 0.00
N VAL A 316 -1.20 20.91 0.59
CA VAL A 316 -0.61 22.13 0.00
C VAL A 316 0.55 21.79 -0.92
N TRP A 317 1.37 20.82 -0.50
CA TRP A 317 2.59 20.46 -1.24
C TRP A 317 2.30 19.84 -2.60
N LEU A 318 1.33 18.91 -2.69
CA LEU A 318 1.03 18.20 -3.92
C LEU A 318 0.68 19.14 -5.10
N PRO A 319 -0.26 20.11 -4.97
CA PRO A 319 -0.54 21.07 -6.05
C PRO A 319 0.63 22.01 -6.33
N ALA A 320 1.45 22.36 -5.33
CA ALA A 320 2.67 23.15 -5.56
C ALA A 320 3.68 22.36 -6.41
N GLN A 321 3.84 21.06 -6.17
CA GLN A 321 4.68 20.18 -6.97
C GLN A 321 4.11 19.95 -8.38
N GLU A 322 2.79 19.86 -8.51
CA GLU A 322 2.11 19.82 -9.82
C GLU A 322 2.38 21.09 -10.63
N ALA A 323 2.36 22.26 -10.00
CA ALA A 323 2.67 23.53 -10.64
C ALA A 323 4.08 23.53 -11.27
N ARG A 324 5.09 23.02 -10.55
CA ARG A 324 6.46 22.89 -11.08
C ARG A 324 6.51 22.03 -12.34
N ALA A 325 5.79 20.92 -12.34
CA ALA A 325 5.71 20.03 -13.49
C ALA A 325 5.01 20.70 -14.69
N TRP A 326 3.92 21.43 -14.48
CA TRP A 326 3.25 22.20 -15.53
C TRP A 326 4.07 23.37 -16.06
N GLY A 327 4.80 24.06 -15.18
CA GLY A 327 5.76 25.09 -15.52
C GLY A 327 6.81 24.55 -16.49
N LEU A 328 7.45 23.44 -16.15
CA LEU A 328 8.47 22.81 -17.00
C LEU A 328 7.91 22.30 -18.35
N LEU A 329 6.62 21.99 -18.43
CA LEU A 329 5.92 21.67 -19.69
C LEU A 329 5.51 22.92 -20.50
N GLY A 330 5.71 24.13 -19.97
CA GLY A 330 5.31 25.39 -20.58
C GLY A 330 3.80 25.66 -20.54
N ASN A 331 3.03 24.91 -19.74
CA ASN A 331 1.59 25.10 -19.62
C ASN A 331 1.27 26.16 -18.55
N ALA A 332 1.28 27.42 -18.96
CA ALA A 332 1.07 28.56 -18.06
C ALA A 332 -0.29 28.55 -17.35
N GLU A 333 -1.36 28.12 -18.03
CA GLU A 333 -2.70 28.08 -17.45
C GLU A 333 -2.78 27.06 -16.31
N ARG A 334 -2.35 25.82 -16.57
CA ARG A 334 -2.37 24.75 -15.55
C ARG A 334 -1.38 25.01 -14.42
N CYS A 335 -0.21 25.58 -14.73
CA CYS A 335 0.76 26.00 -13.72
C CYS A 335 0.13 27.01 -12.74
N ARG A 336 -0.46 28.10 -13.25
CA ARG A 336 -1.12 29.12 -12.40
C ARG A 336 -2.31 28.53 -11.62
N ALA A 337 -3.10 27.67 -12.24
CA ALA A 337 -4.21 27.00 -11.56
C ALA A 337 -3.74 26.10 -10.41
N ALA A 338 -2.62 25.38 -10.58
CA ALA A 338 -2.03 24.55 -9.54
C ALA A 338 -1.42 25.41 -8.39
N ILE A 339 -0.75 26.53 -8.71
CA ILE A 339 -0.30 27.51 -7.69
C ILE A 339 -1.49 28.03 -6.89
N GLN A 340 -2.59 28.38 -7.56
CA GLN A 340 -3.79 28.88 -6.89
C GLN A 340 -4.42 27.83 -5.98
N ARG A 341 -4.52 26.56 -6.43
CA ARG A 341 -4.97 25.45 -5.56
C ARG A 341 -4.07 25.26 -4.35
N ALA A 342 -2.76 25.41 -4.48
CA ALA A 342 -1.86 25.35 -3.31
C ALA A 342 -2.12 26.50 -2.32
N LYS A 343 -2.46 27.70 -2.79
CA LYS A 343 -2.85 28.82 -1.92
C LYS A 343 -4.16 28.55 -1.19
N GLU A 344 -5.17 28.05 -1.89
CA GLU A 344 -6.47 27.69 -1.30
C GLU A 344 -6.32 26.54 -0.29
N ALA A 345 -5.55 25.51 -0.62
CA ALA A 345 -5.23 24.42 0.29
C ALA A 345 -4.53 24.91 1.55
N ARG A 346 -3.65 25.92 1.45
CA ARG A 346 -2.98 26.53 2.61
C ARG A 346 -3.96 27.17 3.58
N GLU A 347 -4.98 27.85 3.07
CA GLU A 347 -6.00 28.50 3.91
C GLU A 347 -6.87 27.48 4.67
N ALA A 348 -7.05 26.28 4.09
CA ALA A 348 -7.81 25.19 4.69
C ALA A 348 -6.95 24.23 5.55
N ALA A 349 -5.63 24.21 5.35
CA ALA A 349 -4.73 23.26 6.00
C ALA A 349 -4.69 23.47 7.52
N GLY A 350 -4.90 22.37 8.25
CA GLY A 350 -4.66 22.26 9.68
C GLY A 350 -3.30 21.64 9.97
N ARG A 351 -3.26 20.81 11.00
CA ARG A 351 -2.13 19.94 11.33
C ARG A 351 -2.63 18.50 11.39
N ASP A 352 -1.90 17.58 10.77
CA ASP A 352 -2.15 16.14 10.87
C ASP A 352 -0.97 15.40 11.52
N GLU A 353 -1.06 14.07 11.59
CA GLU A 353 -0.03 13.19 12.16
C GLU A 353 1.34 13.33 11.46
N LEU A 354 1.38 13.72 10.18
CA LEU A 354 2.64 13.98 9.49
C LEU A 354 3.22 15.34 9.90
N ASP A 355 2.38 16.36 10.02
CA ASP A 355 2.80 17.68 10.50
C ASP A 355 3.29 17.65 11.96
N GLU A 356 2.82 16.70 12.76
CA GLU A 356 3.33 16.43 14.10
C GLU A 356 4.76 15.87 14.13
N LEU A 357 5.15 15.07 13.11
CA LEU A 357 6.53 14.57 12.98
C LEU A 357 7.53 15.68 12.62
N GLY A 358 7.06 16.76 11.99
CA GLY A 358 7.87 17.95 11.70
C GLY A 358 8.87 17.78 10.55
N GLY A 359 9.69 18.82 10.37
CA GLY A 359 10.76 18.86 9.36
C GLY A 359 10.29 18.54 7.95
N ILE A 360 10.92 17.55 7.32
CA ILE A 360 10.62 17.13 5.93
C ILE A 360 9.16 16.70 5.73
N MET A 361 8.44 16.33 6.79
CA MET A 361 7.04 15.95 6.73
C MET A 361 6.08 17.15 6.65
N THR A 362 6.59 18.37 6.84
CA THR A 362 5.83 19.61 6.71
C THR A 362 6.13 20.31 5.38
N PHE A 363 5.21 21.19 4.99
CA PHE A 363 5.40 22.11 3.87
C PHE A 363 5.20 23.55 4.36
N PRO A 364 6.26 24.23 4.83
CA PRO A 364 6.16 25.57 5.40
C PRO A 364 6.05 26.65 4.31
N THR A 365 5.67 27.86 4.71
CA THR A 365 5.46 29.01 3.79
C THR A 365 6.70 29.35 2.94
N PRO A 366 7.94 29.42 3.47
CA PRO A 366 9.13 29.67 2.66
C PRO A 366 9.27 28.65 1.51
N ARG A 367 8.98 27.38 1.78
CA ARG A 367 9.03 26.30 0.78
C ARG A 367 7.94 26.41 -0.28
N GLN A 368 6.74 26.85 0.11
CA GLN A 368 5.67 27.14 -0.83
C GLN A 368 6.04 28.28 -1.79
N LEU A 369 6.66 29.35 -1.29
CA LEU A 369 7.14 30.46 -2.12
C LEU A 369 8.22 29.99 -3.10
N TYR A 370 9.19 29.21 -2.62
CA TYR A 370 10.21 28.59 -3.47
C TYR A 370 9.58 27.77 -4.60
N TYR A 371 8.62 26.88 -4.31
CA TYR A 371 7.98 26.06 -5.33
C TYR A 371 7.19 26.89 -6.36
N ALA A 372 6.57 27.99 -5.94
CA ALA A 372 5.88 28.91 -6.85
C ALA A 372 6.86 29.66 -7.76
N ALA A 373 8.04 30.04 -7.25
CA ALA A 373 9.12 30.63 -8.04
C ALA A 373 9.66 29.64 -9.10
N ASP A 374 10.04 28.43 -8.69
CA ASP A 374 10.52 27.37 -9.61
C ASP A 374 9.48 27.04 -10.69
N ALA A 375 8.20 27.02 -10.35
CA ALA A 375 7.14 26.78 -11.32
C ALA A 375 6.98 27.92 -12.33
N SER A 376 7.13 29.17 -11.88
CA SER A 376 6.91 30.37 -12.69
C SER A 376 8.07 30.68 -13.62
N ILE A 377 9.29 30.24 -13.29
CA ILE A 377 10.49 30.58 -14.06
C ILE A 377 10.49 30.06 -15.50
N TRP A 378 9.71 29.01 -15.75
CA TRP A 378 9.56 28.38 -17.06
C TRP A 378 8.47 29.04 -17.91
N LEU A 379 7.73 30.01 -17.37
CA LEU A 379 6.64 30.68 -18.07
C LEU A 379 7.17 31.92 -18.80
N PRO A 380 6.96 32.02 -20.13
CA PRO A 380 7.40 33.19 -20.88
C PRO A 380 6.79 34.50 -20.35
N GLY A 381 7.61 35.53 -20.15
CA GLY A 381 7.15 36.84 -19.69
C GLY A 381 6.87 36.93 -18.18
N ALA A 382 7.22 35.89 -17.41
CA ALA A 382 7.08 35.86 -15.96
C ALA A 382 8.41 36.06 -15.22
N GLU A 383 9.49 36.46 -15.91
CA GLU A 383 10.85 36.49 -15.38
C GLU A 383 10.97 37.44 -14.17
N GLU A 384 10.43 38.65 -14.27
CA GLU A 384 10.42 39.63 -13.17
C GLU A 384 9.60 39.11 -11.98
N HIS A 385 8.44 38.53 -12.24
CA HIS A 385 7.59 37.96 -11.19
C HIS A 385 8.27 36.77 -10.50
N ALA A 386 8.92 35.89 -11.27
CA ALA A 386 9.66 34.75 -10.75
C ALA A 386 10.84 35.22 -9.88
N ALA A 387 11.57 36.25 -10.30
CA ALA A 387 12.64 36.86 -9.49
C ALA A 387 12.09 37.39 -8.15
N GLN A 388 10.99 38.15 -8.17
CA GLN A 388 10.35 38.66 -6.95
C GLN A 388 9.87 37.53 -6.01
N GLN A 389 9.32 36.44 -6.55
CA GLN A 389 8.92 35.29 -5.76
C GLN A 389 10.12 34.54 -5.16
N ALA A 390 11.22 34.41 -5.92
CA ALA A 390 12.45 33.80 -5.45
C ALA A 390 13.10 34.63 -4.34
N GLU A 391 13.16 35.96 -4.50
CA GLU A 391 13.61 36.88 -3.45
C GLU A 391 12.75 36.75 -2.20
N ALA A 392 11.42 36.75 -2.33
CA ALA A 392 10.50 36.57 -1.21
C ALA A 392 10.69 35.21 -0.50
N ALA A 393 11.02 34.14 -1.23
CA ALA A 393 11.30 32.83 -0.66
C ALA A 393 12.61 32.83 0.16
N ILE A 394 13.67 33.44 -0.37
CA ILE A 394 14.97 33.60 0.32
C ILE A 394 14.77 34.42 1.59
N ASP A 395 14.10 35.55 1.47
CA ASP A 395 13.72 36.43 2.58
C ASP A 395 12.89 35.73 3.66
N ALA A 396 12.03 34.80 3.26
CA ALA A 396 11.22 34.01 4.17
C ALA A 396 12.07 32.95 4.90
N TYR A 397 13.03 32.32 4.22
CA TYR A 397 13.96 31.36 4.85
C TYR A 397 14.90 32.04 5.85
N GLN A 398 15.47 33.20 5.49
CA GLN A 398 16.37 33.95 6.38
C GLN A 398 15.69 34.43 7.68
N ARG A 399 14.36 34.59 7.65
CA ARG A 399 13.55 34.99 8.83
C ARG A 399 12.81 33.82 9.48
N ALA A 400 12.91 32.62 8.91
CA ALA A 400 12.24 31.44 9.43
C ALA A 400 12.88 31.02 10.76
N ALA A 401 12.06 30.46 11.66
CA ALA A 401 12.58 29.76 12.83
C ALA A 401 13.41 28.55 12.38
N ASP A 402 14.37 28.13 13.19
CA ASP A 402 15.29 27.02 12.86
C ASP A 402 14.56 25.80 12.32
N VAL A 403 13.42 25.43 12.91
CA VAL A 403 12.59 24.26 12.53
C VAL A 403 12.05 24.31 11.08
N ASP A 404 11.93 25.50 10.50
CA ASP A 404 11.43 25.72 9.14
C ASP A 404 12.56 26.04 8.14
N GLN A 405 13.82 26.08 8.59
CA GLN A 405 14.98 26.29 7.73
C GLN A 405 15.33 25.03 6.94
N SER A 406 15.79 25.24 5.70
CA SER A 406 16.25 24.18 4.80
C SER A 406 17.36 24.71 3.92
N PHE A 407 18.59 24.22 4.12
CA PHE A 407 19.73 24.66 3.31
C PHE A 407 19.48 24.36 1.82
N SER A 408 18.83 23.23 1.55
CA SER A 408 18.59 22.76 0.19
C SER A 408 17.49 23.53 -0.54
N ASP A 409 16.40 23.87 0.14
CA ASP A 409 15.32 24.65 -0.46
C ASP A 409 15.72 26.13 -0.61
N GLU A 410 16.49 26.70 0.33
CA GLU A 410 17.04 28.06 0.18
C GLU A 410 18.01 28.13 -1.01
N ALA A 411 18.92 27.16 -1.15
CA ALA A 411 19.81 27.07 -2.31
C ALA A 411 19.03 26.90 -3.62
N GLY A 412 17.90 26.18 -3.58
CA GLY A 412 16.95 26.08 -4.68
C GLY A 412 16.39 27.46 -5.06
N ALA A 413 15.86 28.21 -4.09
CA ALA A 413 15.30 29.55 -4.32
C ALA A 413 16.34 30.55 -4.87
N ARG A 414 17.57 30.49 -4.35
CA ARG A 414 18.71 31.27 -4.87
C ARG A 414 19.06 30.94 -6.30
N THR A 415 19.00 29.65 -6.65
CA THR A 415 19.23 29.23 -8.03
C THR A 415 18.11 29.68 -8.96
N ASP A 416 16.85 29.69 -8.51
CA ASP A 416 15.74 30.25 -9.27
C ASP A 416 15.89 31.76 -9.47
N LEU A 417 16.35 32.50 -8.45
CA LEU A 417 16.66 33.92 -8.60
C LEU A 417 17.75 34.14 -9.66
N ALA A 418 18.81 33.33 -9.63
CA ALA A 418 19.88 33.40 -10.62
C ALA A 418 19.39 33.10 -12.05
N LEU A 419 18.54 32.07 -12.20
CA LEU A 419 17.89 31.76 -13.47
C LEU A 419 17.06 32.95 -13.99
N ALA A 420 16.28 33.59 -13.11
CA ALA A 420 15.38 34.68 -13.48
C ALA A 420 16.15 35.95 -13.88
N ARG A 421 17.26 36.25 -13.19
CA ARG A 421 18.16 37.36 -13.52
C ARG A 421 18.91 37.10 -14.83
N ALA A 422 19.44 35.89 -15.02
CA ALA A 422 20.07 35.50 -16.28
C ALA A 422 19.09 35.53 -17.46
N ALA A 423 17.82 35.15 -17.26
CA ALA A 423 16.77 35.28 -18.26
C ALA A 423 16.56 36.76 -18.68
N GLN A 424 16.71 37.71 -17.75
CA GLN A 424 16.67 39.15 -17.98
C GLN A 424 17.99 39.75 -18.51
N SER A 425 19.00 38.92 -18.77
CA SER A 425 20.36 39.34 -19.17
C SER A 425 21.16 40.08 -18.11
N ASP A 426 20.77 39.94 -16.84
CA ASP A 426 21.55 40.38 -15.68
C ASP A 426 22.42 39.21 -15.19
N VAL A 427 23.63 39.11 -15.75
CA VAL A 427 24.56 38.01 -15.46
C VAL A 427 25.26 38.23 -14.12
N GLU A 428 25.60 39.47 -13.81
CA GLU A 428 26.19 39.88 -12.53
C GLU A 428 25.22 39.56 -11.38
N GLY A 429 23.95 39.96 -11.49
CA GLY A 429 22.95 39.63 -10.47
C GLY A 429 22.68 38.12 -10.37
N ALA A 430 22.88 37.35 -11.45
CA ALA A 430 22.82 35.90 -11.40
C ALA A 430 24.03 35.28 -10.66
N ALA A 431 25.22 35.87 -10.79
CA ALA A 431 26.40 35.47 -10.04
C ALA A 431 26.22 35.77 -8.55
N ASP A 432 25.77 36.98 -8.20
CA ASP A 432 25.50 37.39 -6.81
C ASP A 432 24.49 36.45 -6.12
N ALA A 433 23.44 36.04 -6.84
CA ALA A 433 22.44 35.12 -6.30
C ALA A 433 23.01 33.70 -6.03
N LEU A 434 24.07 33.30 -6.74
CA LEU A 434 24.70 31.98 -6.61
C LEU A 434 25.88 31.93 -5.64
N GLU A 435 26.38 33.06 -5.13
CA GLU A 435 27.56 33.12 -4.25
C GLU A 435 27.44 32.12 -3.08
N ASP A 436 26.39 32.26 -2.26
CA ASP A 436 26.12 31.37 -1.12
C ASP A 436 25.90 29.91 -1.53
N VAL A 437 25.42 29.65 -2.75
CA VAL A 437 25.15 28.30 -3.26
C VAL A 437 26.46 27.61 -3.66
N LEU A 438 27.37 28.33 -4.32
CA LEU A 438 28.64 27.80 -4.79
C LEU A 438 29.64 27.57 -3.65
N ASP A 439 29.45 28.26 -2.52
CA ASP A 439 30.21 28.09 -1.28
C ASP A 439 29.75 26.91 -0.41
N LEU A 440 28.64 26.24 -0.76
CA LEU A 440 28.16 25.09 0.00
C LEU A 440 29.24 23.99 0.12
N PRO A 441 29.40 23.40 1.32
CA PRO A 441 30.34 22.31 1.53
C PRO A 441 29.92 21.07 0.73
N VAL A 442 30.89 20.22 0.38
CA VAL A 442 30.71 19.09 -0.56
C VAL A 442 29.56 18.16 -0.15
N ASP A 443 29.41 17.90 1.15
CA ASP A 443 28.37 17.05 1.74
C ASP A 443 26.95 17.63 1.64
N GLN A 444 26.81 18.92 1.38
CA GLN A 444 25.54 19.60 1.11
C GLN A 444 25.22 19.72 -0.39
N ARG A 445 26.16 19.37 -1.30
CA ARG A 445 25.97 19.44 -2.76
C ARG A 445 25.15 18.26 -3.31
N ILE A 446 23.92 18.12 -2.81
CA ILE A 446 22.97 17.08 -3.20
C ILE A 446 22.52 17.26 -4.66
N GLU A 447 22.04 16.19 -5.30
CA GLU A 447 21.73 16.19 -6.74
C GLU A 447 20.70 17.26 -7.12
N GLY A 448 19.72 17.55 -6.27
CA GLY A 448 18.75 18.64 -6.52
C GLY A 448 19.42 19.99 -6.74
N ILE A 449 20.37 20.38 -5.88
CA ILE A 449 21.11 21.66 -5.98
C ILE A 449 22.03 21.63 -7.20
N VAL A 450 22.75 20.52 -7.42
CA VAL A 450 23.64 20.34 -8.57
C VAL A 450 22.86 20.45 -9.89
N ALA A 451 21.67 19.84 -9.96
CA ALA A 451 20.79 19.94 -11.11
C ALA A 451 20.26 21.37 -11.31
N SER A 452 19.93 22.09 -10.24
CA SER A 452 19.54 23.50 -10.28
C SER A 452 20.64 24.36 -10.88
N VAL A 453 21.87 24.32 -10.37
CA VAL A 453 22.96 25.19 -10.89
C VAL A 453 23.33 24.85 -12.34
N ARG A 454 23.18 23.58 -12.75
CA ARG A 454 23.32 23.16 -14.16
C ARG A 454 22.25 23.78 -15.07
N ARG A 455 21.07 24.13 -14.55
CA ARG A 455 20.07 24.89 -15.33
C ARG A 455 20.56 26.31 -15.60
N VAL A 456 21.17 26.97 -14.60
CA VAL A 456 21.77 28.31 -14.78
C VAL A 456 22.88 28.24 -15.83
N HIS A 457 23.78 27.27 -15.71
CA HIS A 457 24.84 27.02 -16.71
C HIS A 457 24.28 26.93 -18.13
N ARG A 458 23.15 26.23 -18.32
CA ARG A 458 22.51 26.09 -19.63
C ARG A 458 22.05 27.42 -20.21
N ILE A 459 21.41 28.29 -19.41
CA ILE A 459 20.96 29.61 -19.85
C ILE A 459 22.16 30.49 -20.22
N LEU A 460 23.23 30.46 -19.42
CA LEU A 460 24.44 31.26 -19.67
C LEU A 460 25.12 30.95 -21.01
N ARG A 461 24.82 29.81 -21.65
CA ARG A 461 25.35 29.44 -22.97
C ARG A 461 24.61 30.11 -24.13
N GLU A 462 23.51 30.81 -23.87
CA GLU A 462 22.78 31.52 -24.91
C GLU A 462 23.63 32.64 -25.52
N PRO A 463 23.61 32.81 -26.87
CA PRO A 463 24.44 33.82 -27.54
C PRO A 463 24.25 35.25 -27.01
N ARG A 464 23.04 35.59 -26.53
CA ARG A 464 22.73 36.91 -25.98
C ARG A 464 23.42 37.23 -24.65
N LEU A 465 23.90 36.20 -23.93
CA LEU A 465 24.56 36.33 -22.63
C LEU A 465 26.08 36.19 -22.72
N GLN A 466 26.64 36.10 -23.93
CA GLN A 466 28.08 35.93 -24.10
C GLN A 466 28.87 37.13 -23.54
N GLY A 467 29.83 36.83 -22.66
CA GLY A 467 30.72 37.83 -22.09
C GLY A 467 31.63 37.23 -21.01
N PRO A 468 32.63 37.98 -20.53
CA PRO A 468 33.56 37.51 -19.51
C PRO A 468 32.88 37.05 -18.21
N ALA A 469 31.85 37.79 -17.75
CA ALA A 469 31.09 37.44 -16.55
C ALA A 469 30.38 36.08 -16.69
N ALA A 470 29.70 35.86 -17.81
CA ALA A 470 29.03 34.59 -18.07
C ALA A 470 30.03 33.42 -18.18
N MET A 471 31.20 33.65 -18.76
CA MET A 471 32.27 32.64 -18.81
C MET A 471 32.84 32.31 -17.43
N SER A 472 33.05 33.32 -16.56
CA SER A 472 33.50 33.09 -15.18
C SER A 472 32.50 32.25 -14.40
N LEU A 473 31.23 32.66 -14.42
CA LEU A 473 30.17 31.96 -13.71
C LEU A 473 29.98 30.53 -14.22
N GLN A 474 30.12 30.30 -15.54
CA GLN A 474 30.13 28.94 -16.10
C GLN A 474 31.27 28.08 -15.52
N GLN A 475 32.49 28.62 -15.42
CA GLN A 475 33.64 27.89 -14.88
C GLN A 475 33.47 27.58 -13.39
N GLU A 476 32.90 28.50 -12.62
CA GLU A 476 32.61 28.31 -11.20
C GLU A 476 31.56 27.20 -11.00
N ILE A 477 30.47 27.21 -11.77
CA ILE A 477 29.46 26.14 -11.77
C ILE A 477 30.09 24.80 -12.19
N GLU A 478 30.95 24.79 -13.21
CA GLU A 478 31.67 23.57 -13.64
C GLU A 478 32.60 23.04 -12.56
N ALA A 479 33.28 23.91 -11.80
CA ALA A 479 34.10 23.50 -10.66
C ALA A 479 33.25 22.94 -9.52
N TYR A 480 32.15 23.61 -9.17
CA TYR A 480 31.22 23.20 -8.12
C TYR A 480 30.63 21.79 -8.39
N THR A 481 30.18 21.56 -9.62
CA THR A 481 29.49 20.32 -10.02
C THR A 481 30.40 19.10 -10.20
N ARG A 482 31.73 19.24 -10.12
CA ARG A 482 32.69 18.13 -10.18
C ARG A 482 32.69 17.24 -8.95
N THR A 483 32.30 17.79 -7.79
CA THR A 483 32.36 17.06 -6.51
C THR A 483 30.99 17.10 -5.83
N PRO A 484 30.02 16.27 -6.28
CA PRO A 484 28.71 16.18 -5.65
C PRO A 484 28.79 15.46 -4.29
N ALA A 485 27.77 15.60 -3.46
CA ALA A 485 27.71 14.95 -2.14
C ALA A 485 27.88 13.42 -2.21
N ALA A 486 27.35 12.79 -3.27
CA ALA A 486 27.52 11.35 -3.49
C ALA A 486 29.00 10.92 -3.63
N ALA A 487 29.90 11.81 -4.06
CA ALA A 487 31.34 11.52 -4.15
C ALA A 487 32.04 11.54 -2.78
N ALA A 488 31.42 12.12 -1.75
CA ALA A 488 31.93 12.14 -0.39
C ALA A 488 31.52 10.89 0.42
N LEU A 489 30.59 10.07 -0.09
CA LEU A 489 30.22 8.81 0.54
C LEU A 489 31.34 7.76 0.35
N PRO A 490 31.65 6.95 1.38
CA PRO A 490 32.58 5.85 1.21
C PRO A 490 32.06 4.90 0.12
N PRO A 491 32.94 4.36 -0.77
CA PRO A 491 32.52 3.41 -1.79
C PRO A 491 31.85 2.21 -1.12
N GLY A 492 30.62 1.90 -1.55
CA GLY A 492 29.83 0.79 -1.02
C GLY A 492 30.63 -0.50 -1.04
N ARG A 493 30.71 -1.17 0.11
CA ARG A 493 31.35 -2.49 0.27
C ARG A 493 30.40 -3.62 -0.04
#